data_AF-N9THA6-F1
#
_entry.id   AF-N9THA6-F1
#
_cell.length_a   1.000
_cell.length_b   1.000
_cell.length_c   1.000
_cell.angle_alpha   90.00
_cell.angle_beta   90.00
_cell.angle_gamma   90.00
#
_symmetry.space_group_name_H-M   'P 1'
#
loop_
_entity.id
_entity.type
_entity.pdbx_description
1 polymer ?
#
loop_
_entity_poly.entity_id
_entity_poly.type
_entity_poly.pdbx_seq_one_letter_code
_entity_poly.pdbx_strand_id
1 'polypeptide(L)'
;MRCAKPMMMECAKPMIMKHSEKMKRMAMRQTNSTVNGCEKEKHECERKMSQESVDQCSTNLRKKEVETTKEQKYEEIIKCQKANGEFVGVDKIIKEIKEVEVDDVESSVIQTFFVIEVLQEKFSENKVEWKLVVKKAENWLSSKPRLKEDIKTKIHSIVKSLQF
;
A
#
# COMPACT_ATOMS: atom_id res chain seq x y z
N MET A 1 -40.27 49.78 38.09
CA MET A 1 -39.22 48.93 37.48
C MET A 1 -39.28 47.56 38.15
N ARG A 2 -39.71 46.52 37.42
CA ARG A 2 -39.72 45.13 37.90
C ARG A 2 -38.96 44.30 36.86
N CYS A 3 -37.79 43.80 37.24
CA CYS A 3 -36.95 42.96 36.39
C CYS A 3 -37.51 41.54 36.36
N ALA A 4 -37.77 41.00 35.17
CA ALA A 4 -38.10 39.59 34.99
C ALA A 4 -36.82 38.74 34.99
N LYS A 5 -36.81 37.65 35.77
CA LYS A 5 -35.70 36.70 35.83
C LYS A 5 -35.69 35.80 34.58
N PRO A 6 -34.51 35.47 34.01
CA PRO A 6 -34.40 34.45 32.96
C PRO A 6 -34.54 33.03 33.56
N MET A 7 -35.29 32.17 32.86
CA MET A 7 -35.41 30.74 33.20
C MET A 7 -34.18 29.99 32.68
N MET A 8 -33.53 29.22 33.56
CA MET A 8 -32.40 28.35 33.20
C MET A 8 -32.94 27.06 32.57
N MET A 9 -32.40 26.70 31.41
CA MET A 9 -32.72 25.48 30.68
C MET A 9 -31.89 24.33 31.27
N GLU A 10 -32.49 23.44 32.06
CA GLU A 10 -31.81 22.24 32.56
C GLU A 10 -31.57 21.26 31.41
N CYS A 11 -30.30 20.97 31.13
CA CYS A 11 -29.89 19.97 30.15
C CYS A 11 -30.34 18.57 30.58
N ALA A 12 -31.10 17.90 29.71
CA ALA A 12 -31.50 16.51 29.87
C ALA A 12 -30.27 15.58 29.92
N LYS A 13 -30.25 14.67 30.90
CA LYS A 13 -29.17 13.69 31.10
C LYS A 13 -29.22 12.58 30.03
N PRO A 14 -28.07 12.06 29.55
CA PRO A 14 -28.02 10.97 28.58
C PRO A 14 -28.47 9.63 29.20
N MET A 15 -29.26 8.85 28.46
CA MET A 15 -29.69 7.50 28.83
C MET A 15 -28.57 6.48 28.57
N ILE A 16 -28.15 5.75 29.60
CA ILE A 16 -27.18 4.65 29.52
C ILE A 16 -27.94 3.36 29.20
N MET A 17 -27.75 2.83 28.00
CA MET A 17 -28.35 1.59 27.54
C MET A 17 -27.50 0.40 28.01
N LYS A 18 -28.00 -0.38 28.99
CA LYS A 18 -27.36 -1.61 29.46
C LYS A 18 -27.70 -2.76 28.50
N HIS A 19 -26.76 -3.20 27.67
CA HIS A 19 -26.89 -4.47 26.96
C HIS A 19 -26.33 -5.61 27.81
N SER A 20 -27.24 -6.42 28.37
CA SER A 20 -26.97 -7.76 28.85
C SER A 20 -27.36 -8.76 27.77
N GLU A 21 -26.40 -9.42 27.14
CA GLU A 21 -26.70 -10.62 26.33
C GLU A 21 -25.78 -11.76 26.74
N LYS A 22 -26.42 -12.71 27.42
CA LYS A 22 -25.88 -14.00 27.86
C LYS A 22 -26.60 -15.04 27.02
N MET A 23 -26.01 -15.48 25.91
CA MET A 23 -26.53 -16.62 25.15
C MET A 23 -25.58 -17.82 25.27
N LYS A 24 -26.14 -18.87 25.89
CA LYS A 24 -25.52 -20.17 26.13
C LYS A 24 -25.63 -21.05 24.88
N ARG A 25 -24.61 -21.89 24.75
CA ARG A 25 -24.38 -23.01 23.80
C ARG A 25 -25.63 -23.82 23.43
N MET A 26 -25.71 -24.23 22.16
CA MET A 26 -26.26 -25.55 21.77
C MET A 26 -25.38 -26.19 20.69
N ALA A 27 -24.95 -27.42 20.96
CA ALA A 27 -24.38 -28.35 20.01
C ALA A 27 -25.50 -29.29 19.54
N MET A 28 -25.61 -29.56 18.24
CA MET A 28 -26.39 -30.68 17.72
C MET A 28 -25.50 -31.56 16.84
N ARG A 29 -25.40 -32.84 17.22
CA ARG A 29 -24.82 -33.94 16.45
C ARG A 29 -25.97 -34.89 16.04
N GLN A 30 -25.86 -35.36 14.79
CA GLN A 30 -26.36 -36.61 14.19
C GLN A 30 -27.87 -36.81 13.99
N THR A 31 -28.23 -37.18 12.75
CA THR A 31 -28.94 -38.44 12.46
C THR A 31 -28.45 -39.03 11.13
N ASN A 32 -28.22 -40.35 11.14
CA ASN A 32 -28.04 -41.21 9.98
C ASN A 32 -29.41 -41.71 9.53
N SER A 33 -29.64 -41.87 8.23
CA SER A 33 -30.57 -42.89 7.73
C SER A 33 -30.19 -43.38 6.34
N THR A 34 -29.74 -44.62 6.31
CA THR A 34 -29.50 -45.51 5.17
C THR A 34 -30.82 -45.92 4.51
N VAL A 35 -30.94 -45.81 3.19
CA VAL A 35 -31.81 -46.69 2.37
C VAL A 35 -31.11 -46.99 1.04
N ASN A 36 -31.24 -48.24 0.62
CA ASN A 36 -30.46 -48.99 -0.37
C ASN A 36 -30.61 -48.59 -1.85
N GLY A 37 -29.48 -48.68 -2.57
CA GLY A 37 -29.29 -49.62 -3.68
C GLY A 37 -29.87 -49.27 -5.06
N CYS A 38 -28.99 -48.91 -6.01
CA CYS A 38 -28.98 -49.55 -7.34
C CYS A 38 -27.64 -49.24 -8.05
N GLU A 39 -26.97 -50.30 -8.49
CA GLU A 39 -25.73 -50.24 -9.27
C GLU A 39 -26.02 -49.83 -10.72
N LYS A 40 -25.25 -48.89 -11.28
CA LYS A 40 -24.50 -49.02 -12.55
C LYS A 40 -23.94 -47.69 -13.04
N GLU A 41 -22.78 -47.82 -13.69
CA GLU A 41 -22.16 -46.92 -14.67
C GLU A 41 -21.41 -45.67 -14.18
N LYS A 42 -20.08 -45.85 -14.13
CA LYS A 42 -19.08 -44.81 -14.34
C LYS A 42 -19.41 -44.03 -15.62
N HIS A 43 -19.80 -42.77 -15.48
CA HIS A 43 -19.63 -41.73 -16.49
C HIS A 43 -19.73 -40.38 -15.78
N GLU A 44 -18.59 -39.86 -15.33
CA GLU A 44 -18.49 -38.54 -14.70
C GLU A 44 -18.29 -37.52 -15.81
N CYS A 45 -19.36 -36.81 -16.20
CA CYS A 45 -19.24 -35.62 -17.06
C CYS A 45 -20.42 -34.64 -16.88
N GLU A 46 -20.03 -33.43 -16.45
CA GLU A 46 -20.61 -32.09 -16.69
C GLU A 46 -21.76 -31.54 -15.82
N ARG A 47 -21.50 -30.42 -15.11
CA ARG A 47 -21.76 -29.02 -15.56
C ARG A 47 -21.38 -28.03 -14.44
N LYS A 48 -20.29 -27.26 -14.61
CA LYS A 48 -20.21 -25.85 -15.08
C LYS A 48 -20.72 -24.79 -14.09
N MET A 49 -19.79 -23.96 -13.59
CA MET A 49 -19.93 -22.49 -13.52
C MET A 49 -18.54 -21.80 -13.51
N SER A 50 -18.27 -21.04 -14.59
CA SER A 50 -17.48 -19.79 -14.73
C SER A 50 -16.04 -19.73 -14.15
N GLN A 51 -14.98 -19.77 -14.98
CA GLN A 51 -14.38 -18.70 -15.82
C GLN A 51 -13.35 -17.82 -15.08
N GLU A 52 -12.12 -17.85 -15.62
CA GLU A 52 -11.19 -16.73 -15.90
C GLU A 52 -11.00 -15.67 -14.79
N SER A 53 -9.82 -15.30 -14.31
CA SER A 53 -8.50 -15.15 -14.93
C SER A 53 -7.48 -14.97 -13.81
N VAL A 54 -6.38 -15.75 -13.79
CA VAL A 54 -5.21 -15.36 -13.00
C VAL A 54 -4.22 -14.76 -13.97
N ASP A 55 -4.16 -13.44 -13.95
CA ASP A 55 -3.40 -12.61 -14.87
C ASP A 55 -1.96 -13.09 -15.01
N GLN A 56 -1.64 -13.53 -16.23
CA GLN A 56 -0.28 -13.57 -16.73
C GLN A 56 0.25 -12.14 -16.79
N CYS A 57 1.03 -11.72 -15.79
CA CYS A 57 1.93 -10.60 -16.01
C CYS A 57 3.13 -11.14 -16.82
N SER A 58 3.01 -10.99 -18.14
CA SER A 58 3.97 -11.42 -19.15
C SER A 58 5.41 -11.04 -18.80
N THR A 59 6.23 -12.04 -18.48
CA THR A 59 7.68 -11.91 -18.56
C THR A 59 8.09 -11.97 -20.03
N ASN A 60 8.20 -10.81 -20.68
CA ASN A 60 8.99 -10.65 -21.90
C ASN A 60 10.04 -9.55 -21.66
N LEU A 61 11.03 -9.88 -20.83
CA LEU A 61 12.27 -9.12 -20.73
C LEU A 61 13.14 -9.39 -21.97
N ARG A 62 12.74 -8.83 -23.11
CA ARG A 62 13.69 -8.57 -24.18
C ARG A 62 14.46 -7.32 -23.79
N LYS A 63 15.74 -7.52 -23.43
CA LYS A 63 16.75 -6.46 -23.37
C LYS A 63 16.85 -5.80 -24.75
N LYS A 64 16.10 -4.73 -24.95
CA LYS A 64 16.47 -3.64 -25.82
C LYS A 64 16.65 -2.45 -24.91
N GLU A 65 17.80 -1.79 -25.01
CA GLU A 65 17.98 -0.43 -24.51
C GLU A 65 17.07 0.46 -25.37
N VAL A 66 15.78 0.41 -25.06
CA VAL A 66 14.80 1.37 -25.52
C VAL A 66 15.06 2.59 -24.66
N GLU A 67 15.29 3.73 -25.30
CA GLU A 67 15.27 5.02 -24.63
C GLU A 67 13.89 5.17 -23.96
N THR A 68 13.83 4.83 -22.68
CA THR A 68 12.57 4.80 -21.92
C THR A 68 12.11 6.22 -21.70
N THR A 69 10.85 6.51 -22.02
CA THR A 69 10.31 7.85 -21.80
C THR A 69 10.27 8.19 -20.32
N LYS A 70 10.18 9.48 -20.01
CA LYS A 70 10.04 9.99 -18.65
C LYS A 70 8.90 9.31 -17.89
N GLU A 71 7.77 9.09 -18.54
CA GLU A 71 6.58 8.41 -17.99
C GLU A 71 6.84 6.94 -17.70
N GLN A 72 7.58 6.24 -18.57
CA GLN A 72 7.95 4.84 -18.33
C GLN A 72 8.86 4.72 -17.10
N LYS A 73 9.85 5.61 -16.97
CA LYS A 73 10.71 5.66 -15.77
C LYS A 73 9.90 5.95 -14.51
N TYR A 74 8.94 6.87 -14.58
CA TYR A 74 8.02 7.13 -13.47
C TYR A 74 7.28 5.86 -13.04
N GLU A 75 6.67 5.15 -13.99
CA GLU A 75 5.95 3.91 -13.71
C GLU A 75 6.84 2.83 -13.08
N GLU A 76 8.07 2.68 -13.56
CA GLU A 76 9.03 1.72 -12.99
C GLU A 76 9.41 2.10 -11.55
N ILE A 77 9.60 3.40 -11.28
CA ILE A 77 9.94 3.91 -9.94
C ILE A 77 8.79 3.62 -8.96
N ILE A 78 7.55 3.97 -9.30
CA ILE A 78 6.41 3.77 -8.39
C ILE A 78 6.15 2.27 -8.10
N LYS A 79 6.45 1.38 -9.07
CA LYS A 79 6.35 -0.08 -8.90
C LYS A 79 7.37 -0.64 -7.89
N CYS A 80 8.42 0.11 -7.57
CA CYS A 80 9.40 -0.28 -6.54
C CYS A 80 8.89 -0.09 -5.10
N GLN A 81 7.72 0.55 -4.89
CA GLN A 81 7.18 0.74 -3.56
C GLN A 81 6.58 -0.56 -3.00
N LYS A 82 7.03 -0.97 -1.81
CA LYS A 82 6.45 -2.10 -1.10
C LYS A 82 5.14 -1.74 -0.39
N ALA A 83 4.45 -2.78 0.08
CA ALA A 83 3.21 -2.66 0.83
C ALA A 83 3.35 -1.83 2.13
N ASN A 84 4.53 -1.80 2.76
CA ASN A 84 4.80 -1.01 3.96
C ASN A 84 5.18 0.46 3.67
N GLY A 85 5.41 0.84 2.41
CA GLY A 85 5.76 2.20 1.99
C GLY A 85 7.22 2.43 1.62
N GLU A 86 8.12 1.48 1.93
CA GLU A 86 9.53 1.58 1.57
C GLU A 86 9.75 1.34 0.07
N PHE A 87 10.79 1.94 -0.49
CA PHE A 87 11.26 1.67 -1.84
C PHE A 87 12.50 0.80 -1.82
N VAL A 88 12.52 -0.23 -2.68
CA VAL A 88 13.67 -1.14 -2.85
C VAL A 88 13.86 -1.50 -4.32
N GLY A 89 15.11 -1.52 -4.77
CA GLY A 89 15.49 -1.87 -6.14
C GLY A 89 15.50 -0.69 -7.11
N VAL A 90 15.40 0.54 -6.60
CA VAL A 90 15.43 1.79 -7.38
C VAL A 90 16.80 1.95 -8.06
N ASP A 91 17.85 1.42 -7.45
CA ASP A 91 19.23 1.40 -7.95
C ASP A 91 19.41 0.66 -9.29
N LYS A 92 18.42 -0.14 -9.68
CA LYS A 92 18.36 -0.81 -10.97
C LYS A 92 17.82 0.09 -12.08
N ILE A 93 17.04 1.11 -11.71
CA ILE A 93 16.42 2.07 -12.61
C ILE A 93 17.29 3.33 -12.70
N ILE A 94 17.67 3.87 -11.53
CA ILE A 94 18.52 5.06 -11.38
C ILE A 94 19.80 4.63 -10.67
N LYS A 95 20.88 4.46 -11.42
CA LYS A 95 22.14 3.90 -10.91
C LYS A 95 22.90 4.88 -10.02
N GLU A 96 22.68 6.17 -10.23
CA GLU A 96 23.31 7.30 -9.53
C GLU A 96 23.04 7.28 -8.03
N ILE A 97 21.98 6.60 -7.58
CA ILE A 97 21.72 6.43 -6.15
C ILE A 97 22.85 5.71 -5.40
N LYS A 98 23.59 4.83 -6.08
CA LYS A 98 24.73 4.09 -5.51
C LYS A 98 25.86 5.01 -5.09
N GLU A 99 25.92 6.22 -5.65
CA GLU A 99 26.90 7.22 -5.23
C GLU A 99 26.63 7.71 -3.80
N VAL A 100 25.40 7.61 -3.30
CA VAL A 100 24.99 8.07 -1.96
C VAL A 100 24.96 6.93 -0.94
N GLU A 101 25.04 5.67 -1.35
CA GLU A 101 24.98 4.56 -0.41
C GLU A 101 26.19 4.61 0.54
N VAL A 102 25.90 4.56 1.85
CA VAL A 102 26.89 4.61 2.93
C VAL A 102 26.65 3.43 3.85
N ASP A 103 27.72 2.79 4.31
CA ASP A 103 27.66 1.55 5.11
C ASP A 103 26.85 1.69 6.43
N ASP A 104 26.72 2.89 6.99
CA ASP A 104 26.03 3.16 8.25
C ASP A 104 24.53 3.46 8.10
N VAL A 105 24.00 3.47 6.88
CA VAL A 105 22.58 3.76 6.61
C VAL A 105 21.96 2.65 5.77
N GLU A 106 20.80 2.16 6.22
CA GLU A 106 20.04 1.13 5.49
C GLU A 106 19.71 1.62 4.07
N SER A 107 20.11 0.87 3.04
CA SER A 107 19.88 1.25 1.62
C SER A 107 18.40 1.57 1.35
N SER A 108 17.46 0.83 1.93
CA SER A 108 16.02 1.09 1.79
C SER A 108 15.62 2.50 2.27
N VAL A 109 16.29 3.05 3.29
CA VAL A 109 16.06 4.42 3.78
C VAL A 109 16.55 5.45 2.77
N ILE A 110 17.75 5.23 2.21
CA ILE A 110 18.32 6.08 1.15
C ILE A 110 17.43 6.04 -0.09
N GLN A 111 17.05 4.86 -0.56
CA GLN A 111 16.18 4.66 -1.72
C GLN A 111 14.80 5.31 -1.52
N THR A 112 14.21 5.15 -0.34
CA THR A 112 12.90 5.75 -0.04
C THR A 112 12.99 7.28 -0.04
N PHE A 113 13.99 7.86 0.62
CA PHE A 113 14.17 9.31 0.65
C PHE A 113 14.47 9.87 -0.76
N PHE A 114 15.36 9.21 -1.50
CA PHE A 114 15.73 9.58 -2.85
C PHE A 114 14.51 9.62 -3.79
N VAL A 115 13.65 8.59 -3.76
CA VAL A 115 12.46 8.56 -4.62
C VAL A 115 11.49 9.69 -4.28
N ILE A 116 11.32 10.05 -3.02
CA ILE A 116 10.48 11.19 -2.64
C ILE A 116 10.99 12.47 -3.30
N GLU A 117 12.29 12.74 -3.21
CA GLU A 117 12.91 13.91 -3.85
C GLU A 117 12.77 13.88 -5.38
N VAL A 118 12.99 12.72 -6.01
CA VAL A 118 12.78 12.55 -7.46
C VAL A 118 11.35 12.85 -7.87
N LEU A 119 10.36 12.31 -7.18
CA LEU A 119 8.95 12.49 -7.51
C LEU A 119 8.53 13.97 -7.36
N GLN A 120 9.01 14.63 -6.31
CA GLN A 120 8.73 16.04 -6.05
C GLN A 120 9.38 16.97 -7.07
N GLU A 121 10.65 16.73 -7.41
CA GLU A 121 11.44 17.62 -8.28
C GLU A 121 11.19 17.35 -9.78
N LYS A 122 11.08 16.08 -10.19
CA LYS A 122 11.09 15.69 -11.60
C LYS A 122 9.72 15.34 -12.15
N PHE A 123 8.76 14.99 -11.30
CA PHE A 123 7.42 14.56 -11.71
C PHE A 123 6.32 15.43 -11.09
N SER A 124 6.61 16.71 -10.88
CA SER A 124 5.68 17.68 -10.28
C SER A 124 4.32 17.75 -11.00
N GLU A 125 4.28 17.42 -12.29
CA GLU A 125 3.08 17.31 -13.12
C GLU A 125 2.13 16.17 -12.68
N ASN A 126 2.65 15.04 -12.19
CA ASN A 126 1.88 13.89 -11.72
C ASN A 126 1.56 13.97 -10.21
N LYS A 127 1.58 15.18 -9.63
CA LYS A 127 1.44 15.39 -8.17
C LYS A 127 0.26 14.68 -7.54
N VAL A 128 -0.88 14.60 -8.22
CA VAL A 128 -2.07 13.93 -7.68
C VAL A 128 -1.83 12.43 -7.49
N GLU A 129 -1.15 11.80 -8.45
CA GLU A 129 -0.90 10.36 -8.44
C GLU A 129 0.14 9.98 -7.40
N TRP A 130 1.29 10.65 -7.38
CA TRP A 130 2.37 10.27 -6.46
C TRP A 130 2.17 10.79 -5.05
N LYS A 131 1.24 11.72 -4.77
CA LYS A 131 1.05 12.27 -3.42
C LYS A 131 0.71 11.19 -2.39
N LEU A 132 -0.09 10.20 -2.76
CA LEU A 132 -0.41 9.08 -1.86
C LEU A 132 0.79 8.15 -1.66
N VAL A 133 1.55 7.91 -2.75
CA VAL A 133 2.78 7.13 -2.75
C VAL A 133 3.82 7.76 -1.81
N VAL A 134 4.07 9.05 -1.97
CA VAL A 134 5.00 9.83 -1.12
C VAL A 134 4.54 9.87 0.32
N LYS A 135 3.26 10.14 0.59
CA LYS A 135 2.75 10.16 1.97
C LYS A 135 2.96 8.83 2.71
N LYS A 136 2.82 7.71 1.99
CA LYS A 136 3.07 6.38 2.55
C LYS A 136 4.56 6.17 2.85
N ALA A 137 5.43 6.62 1.96
CA ALA A 137 6.88 6.56 2.14
C ALA A 137 7.37 7.45 3.29
N GLU A 138 6.84 8.68 3.40
CA GLU A 138 7.12 9.60 4.52
C GLU A 138 6.68 9.00 5.86
N ASN A 139 5.50 8.39 5.91
CA ASN A 139 5.04 7.68 7.12
C ASN A 139 6.00 6.55 7.51
N TRP A 140 6.47 5.76 6.54
CA TRP A 140 7.47 4.72 6.81
C TRP A 140 8.79 5.30 7.31
N LEU A 141 9.31 6.36 6.66
CA LEU A 141 10.53 7.07 7.06
C LEU A 141 10.44 7.69 8.45
N SER A 142 9.26 8.11 8.88
CA SER A 142 9.05 8.69 10.23
C SER A 142 9.41 7.72 11.37
N SER A 143 9.39 6.41 11.09
CA SER A 143 9.79 5.35 12.01
C SER A 143 11.29 4.99 11.94
N LYS A 144 12.05 5.62 11.05
CA LYS A 144 13.47 5.34 10.79
C LYS A 144 14.38 6.42 11.37
N PRO A 145 15.67 6.12 11.60
CA PRO A 145 16.64 7.14 11.97
C PRO A 145 16.67 8.27 10.93
N ARG A 146 16.81 9.52 11.40
CA ARG A 146 16.91 10.67 10.51
C ARG A 146 18.22 10.62 9.72
N LEU A 147 18.13 10.89 8.43
CA LEU A 147 19.32 11.07 7.59
C LEU A 147 20.10 12.31 8.03
N LYS A 148 21.43 12.18 8.03
CA LYS A 148 22.36 13.30 8.22
C LYS A 148 22.21 14.28 7.05
N GLU A 149 22.50 15.55 7.31
CA GLU A 149 22.20 16.63 6.36
C GLU A 149 23.10 16.61 5.10
N ASP A 150 24.33 16.15 5.25
CA ASP A 150 25.27 15.87 4.16
C ASP A 150 24.72 14.85 3.16
N ILE A 151 24.12 13.75 3.67
CA ILE A 151 23.49 12.72 2.83
C ILE A 151 22.31 13.33 2.06
N LYS A 152 21.42 14.07 2.73
CA LYS A 152 20.29 14.72 2.05
C LYS A 152 20.74 15.70 0.99
N THR A 153 21.77 16.50 1.28
CA THR A 153 22.33 17.48 0.33
C THR A 153 22.89 16.77 -0.90
N LYS A 154 23.58 15.65 -0.71
CA LYS A 154 24.10 14.82 -1.79
C LYS A 154 22.98 14.23 -2.65
N ILE A 155 21.93 13.69 -2.01
CA ILE A 155 20.73 13.21 -2.71
C ILE A 155 20.12 14.33 -3.56
N HIS A 156 19.88 15.51 -2.97
CA HIS A 156 19.30 16.64 -3.69
C HIS A 156 20.13 17.06 -4.90
N SER A 157 21.45 17.09 -4.74
CA SER A 157 22.37 17.40 -5.84
C SER A 157 22.24 16.41 -6.99
N ILE A 158 22.21 15.11 -6.68
CA ILE A 158 22.05 14.06 -7.69
C ILE A 158 20.69 14.20 -8.36
N VAL A 159 19.61 14.30 -7.60
CA VAL A 159 18.25 14.43 -8.11
C VAL A 159 18.16 15.59 -9.09
N LYS A 160 18.73 16.75 -8.78
CA LYS A 160 18.76 17.91 -9.69
C LYS A 160 19.47 17.59 -11.01
N SER A 161 20.59 16.88 -10.95
CA SER A 161 21.37 16.51 -12.14
C SER A 161 20.72 15.43 -13.02
N LEU A 162 19.75 14.67 -12.51
CA LEU A 162 19.09 13.61 -13.28
C LEU A 162 18.37 14.16 -14.51
N GLN A 163 18.55 13.45 -15.63
CA GLN A 163 17.80 13.66 -16.87
C GLN A 163 16.86 12.49 -17.09
N PHE A 164 15.56 12.79 -17.23
CA PHE A 164 14.50 11.82 -17.41
C PHE A 164 14.05 11.74 -18.85
#